data_AF-A0A0S7X7X1-F1
#
_entry.id   AF-A0A0S7X7X1-F1
#
_cell.length_a   1.000
_cell.length_b   1.000
_cell.length_c   1.000
_cell.angle_alpha   90.00
_cell.angle_beta   90.00
_cell.angle_gamma   90.00
#
_symmetry.space_group_name_H-M   'P 1'
#
loop_
_entity.id
_entity.type
_entity.pdbx_description
1 polymer ?
#
loop_
_entity_poly.entity_id
_entity_poly.type
_entity_poly.pdbx_seq_one_letter_code
_entity_poly.pdbx_strand_id
1 'polypeptide(L)'
;DFPRIPLPPDPETFKKLASLGQKLIDLHLLKSPELEESAVHFPESGSNIVERVKFDEAAQSVYINKPQHFAGIAPEVWQYRIGAYQVLEKYLKDRRKRKLSLDEINHYKKMAKAIEMTMGVESKIDEIYSEVIW
;
A
#
# COMPACT_ATOMS: atom_id res chain seq x y z
N ASP A 1 -2.81 -18.07 -20.67
CA ASP A 1 -3.75 -18.91 -19.89
C ASP A 1 -4.58 -18.01 -19.00
N PHE A 2 -5.84 -18.34 -18.72
CA PHE A 2 -6.70 -17.54 -17.84
C PHE A 2 -6.59 -18.04 -16.40
N PRO A 3 -6.57 -17.15 -15.39
CA PRO A 3 -6.56 -17.58 -14.00
C PRO A 3 -7.83 -18.37 -13.67
N ARG A 4 -7.66 -19.51 -12.99
CA ARG A 4 -8.74 -20.34 -12.46
C ARG A 4 -8.71 -20.25 -10.94
N ILE A 5 -9.88 -20.19 -10.33
CA ILE A 5 -10.02 -20.11 -8.88
C ILE A 5 -10.45 -21.49 -8.37
N PRO A 6 -9.63 -22.18 -7.55
CA PRO A 6 -10.04 -23.44 -6.94
C PRO A 6 -11.17 -23.18 -5.93
N LEU A 7 -12.09 -24.13 -5.83
CA LEU A 7 -13.14 -24.06 -4.82
C LEU A 7 -12.55 -24.36 -3.44
N PRO A 8 -12.88 -23.58 -2.40
CA PRO A 8 -12.52 -23.92 -1.02
C PRO A 8 -13.09 -25.30 -0.62
N PRO A 9 -12.37 -26.07 0.21
CA PRO A 9 -12.72 -27.45 0.53
C PRO A 9 -13.98 -27.58 1.39
N ASP A 10 -14.30 -26.54 2.15
CA ASP A 10 -15.44 -26.51 3.06
C ASP A 10 -16.01 -25.08 3.26
N PRO A 11 -17.25 -24.95 3.77
CA PRO A 11 -17.89 -23.66 3.98
C PRO A 11 -17.17 -22.73 4.96
N GLU A 12 -16.45 -23.24 5.95
CA GLU A 12 -15.74 -22.41 6.93
C GLU A 12 -14.50 -21.79 6.29
N THR A 13 -13.76 -22.55 5.48
CA THR A 13 -12.65 -22.03 4.68
C THR A 13 -13.15 -20.96 3.70
N PHE A 14 -14.28 -21.18 3.03
CA PHE A 14 -14.88 -20.16 2.17
C PHE A 14 -15.20 -18.86 2.93
N LYS A 15 -15.82 -18.95 4.11
CA LYS A 15 -16.15 -17.78 4.94
C LYS A 15 -14.90 -17.01 5.35
N LYS A 16 -13.84 -17.69 5.79
CA LYS A 16 -12.56 -17.06 6.15
C LYS A 16 -11.97 -16.26 4.97
N LEU A 17 -11.89 -16.90 3.80
CA LEU A 17 -11.38 -16.26 2.58
C LEU A 17 -12.27 -15.08 2.16
N ALA A 18 -13.59 -15.21 2.24
CA ALA A 18 -14.53 -14.13 1.92
C ALA A 18 -14.35 -12.92 2.85
N SER A 19 -14.14 -13.15 4.16
CA SER A 19 -13.86 -12.07 5.12
C SER A 19 -12.53 -11.36 4.85
N LEU A 20 -11.47 -12.11 4.51
CA LEU A 20 -10.18 -11.51 4.12
C LEU A 20 -10.30 -10.73 2.81
N GLY A 21 -11.05 -11.26 1.83
CA GLY A 21 -11.37 -10.57 0.59
C GLY A 21 -12.13 -9.27 0.81
N GLN A 22 -13.12 -9.25 1.70
CA GLN A 22 -13.82 -8.03 2.10
C GLN A 22 -12.86 -7.01 2.72
N LYS A 23 -11.94 -7.45 3.59
CA LYS A 23 -10.91 -6.57 4.16
C LYS A 23 -10.02 -5.97 3.07
N LEU A 24 -9.58 -6.75 2.07
CA LEU A 24 -8.81 -6.23 0.93
C LEU A 24 -9.60 -5.18 0.14
N ILE A 25 -10.90 -5.40 -0.10
CA ILE A 25 -11.77 -4.42 -0.78
C ILE A 25 -11.80 -3.10 0.00
N ASP A 26 -12.03 -3.17 1.31
CA ASP A 26 -12.12 -1.96 2.15
C ASP A 26 -10.80 -1.21 2.26
N LEU A 27 -9.67 -1.94 2.32
CA LEU A 27 -8.32 -1.35 2.27
C LEU A 27 -8.06 -0.66 0.93
N HIS A 28 -8.34 -1.32 -0.19
CA HIS A 28 -8.05 -0.77 -1.54
C HIS A 28 -8.99 0.37 -1.95
N LEU A 29 -10.18 0.44 -1.37
CA LEU A 29 -11.07 1.60 -1.49
C LEU A 29 -10.72 2.73 -0.50
N LEU A 30 -9.73 2.52 0.37
CA LEU A 30 -9.35 3.40 1.47
C LEU A 30 -10.53 3.75 2.41
N LYS A 31 -11.44 2.79 2.61
CA LYS A 31 -12.65 2.93 3.45
C LYS A 31 -12.49 2.31 4.83
N SER A 32 -11.44 1.51 5.05
CA SER A 32 -11.20 0.93 6.37
C SER A 32 -10.86 2.03 7.39
N PRO A 33 -11.53 2.06 8.56
CA PRO A 33 -11.19 3.00 9.64
C PRO A 33 -9.79 2.77 10.20
N GLU A 34 -9.20 1.58 10.00
CA GLU A 34 -7.82 1.26 10.37
C GLU A 34 -6.78 2.13 9.61
N LEU A 35 -7.20 2.87 8.57
CA LEU A 35 -6.34 3.75 7.76
C LEU A 35 -6.32 5.21 8.22
N GLU A 36 -7.14 5.61 9.18
CA GLU A 36 -7.18 7.00 9.64
C GLU A 36 -5.88 7.42 10.33
N GLU A 37 -5.24 6.48 11.04
CA GLU A 37 -3.95 6.68 11.65
C GLU A 37 -2.86 5.94 10.86
N SER A 38 -1.86 6.68 10.40
CA SER A 38 -0.72 6.13 9.66
C SER A 38 0.59 6.53 10.33
N ALA A 39 1.49 5.55 10.46
CA ALA A 39 2.87 5.75 10.88
C ALA A 39 3.72 6.46 9.80
N VAL A 40 3.16 6.68 8.59
CA VAL A 40 3.81 7.46 7.56
C VAL A 40 3.64 8.94 7.85
N HIS A 41 4.74 9.68 7.91
CA HIS A 41 4.75 11.10 8.24
C HIS A 41 5.28 11.94 7.08
N PHE A 42 4.89 13.22 7.05
CA PHE A 42 5.40 14.20 6.09
C PHE A 42 5.88 15.44 6.88
N PRO A 43 7.05 15.35 7.52
CA PRO A 43 7.41 16.24 8.64
C PRO A 43 7.81 17.65 8.19
N GLU A 44 8.32 17.79 6.97
CA GLU A 44 8.92 19.04 6.50
C GLU A 44 7.91 19.92 5.77
N SER A 45 7.76 21.16 6.25
CA SER A 45 7.03 22.21 5.54
C SER A 45 7.80 22.69 4.31
N GLY A 46 7.10 23.15 3.28
CA GLY A 46 7.77 23.62 2.06
C GLY A 46 6.83 23.79 0.86
N SER A 47 7.42 23.69 -0.33
CA SER A 47 6.70 23.91 -1.60
C SER A 47 5.65 22.84 -1.90
N ASN A 48 5.85 21.64 -1.36
CA ASN A 48 5.13 20.40 -1.70
C ASN A 48 5.22 20.04 -3.18
N ILE A 49 6.20 20.59 -3.91
CA ILE A 49 6.39 20.30 -5.33
C ILE A 49 7.16 18.99 -5.48
N VAL A 50 6.64 18.07 -6.28
CA VAL A 50 7.33 16.82 -6.63
C VAL A 50 8.36 17.11 -7.72
N GLU A 51 9.59 17.35 -7.31
CA GLU A 51 10.74 17.59 -8.20
C GLU A 51 11.40 16.27 -8.62
N ARG A 52 11.50 15.34 -7.67
CA ARG A 52 12.08 14.01 -7.82
C ARG A 52 11.29 13.00 -7.02
N VAL A 53 11.53 11.72 -7.27
CA VAL A 53 11.02 10.64 -6.43
C VAL A 53 12.22 9.75 -6.16
N LYS A 54 12.69 9.74 -4.93
CA LYS A 54 13.85 8.95 -4.52
C LYS A 54 13.56 8.30 -3.18
N PHE A 55 13.61 6.98 -3.14
CA PHE A 55 13.58 6.26 -1.88
C PHE A 55 14.97 6.17 -1.29
N ASP A 56 15.05 6.40 0.02
CA ASP A 56 16.20 6.17 0.86
C ASP A 56 15.84 5.03 1.82
N GLU A 57 16.40 3.86 1.57
CA GLU A 57 16.09 2.64 2.31
C GLU A 57 16.56 2.70 3.76
N ALA A 58 17.76 3.28 3.99
CA ALA A 58 18.32 3.42 5.33
C ALA A 58 17.51 4.37 6.21
N ALA A 59 16.95 5.42 5.60
CA ALA A 59 16.05 6.36 6.27
C ALA A 59 14.57 5.96 6.20
N GLN A 60 14.22 4.86 5.52
CA GLN A 60 12.83 4.45 5.23
C GLN A 60 11.96 5.61 4.75
N SER A 61 12.49 6.38 3.78
CA SER A 61 11.94 7.68 3.40
C SER A 61 11.88 7.89 1.89
N VAL A 62 10.75 8.43 1.39
CA VAL A 62 10.55 8.79 -0.02
C VAL A 62 10.62 10.30 -0.20
N TYR A 63 11.70 10.79 -0.78
CA TYR A 63 11.92 12.21 -1.05
C TYR A 63 11.19 12.67 -2.30
N ILE A 64 10.43 13.76 -2.17
CA ILE A 64 9.78 14.44 -3.30
C ILE A 64 10.60 15.63 -3.83
N ASN A 65 11.48 16.20 -3.00
CA ASN A 65 12.44 17.24 -3.34
C ASN A 65 13.66 17.15 -2.39
N LYS A 66 14.42 18.24 -2.18
CA LYS A 66 15.58 18.22 -1.27
C LYS A 66 15.17 18.15 0.21
N PRO A 67 14.31 19.06 0.73
CA PRO A 67 13.89 19.01 2.13
C PRO A 67 12.77 17.99 2.40
N GLN A 68 11.78 17.85 1.51
CA GLN A 68 10.53 17.19 1.84
C GLN A 68 10.50 15.72 1.41
N HIS A 69 10.00 14.88 2.32
CA HIS A 69 9.92 13.44 2.17
C HIS A 69 8.74 12.86 2.97
N PHE A 70 8.27 11.69 2.55
CA PHE A 70 7.44 10.84 3.36
C PHE A 70 8.32 9.88 4.15
N ALA A 71 8.24 9.89 5.49
CA ALA A 71 9.00 9.04 6.39
C ALA A 71 8.18 7.86 6.89
N GLY A 72 8.83 6.78 7.31
CA GLY A 72 8.17 5.59 7.88
C GLY A 72 7.64 4.62 6.82
N ILE A 73 8.24 4.59 5.63
CA ILE A 73 7.88 3.66 4.56
C ILE A 73 8.90 2.53 4.53
N ALA A 74 8.47 1.34 4.95
CA ALA A 74 9.29 0.14 4.89
C ALA A 74 9.71 -0.20 3.44
N PRO A 75 10.89 -0.82 3.21
CA PRO A 75 11.37 -1.15 1.87
C PRO A 75 10.39 -2.03 1.09
N GLU A 76 9.73 -2.97 1.74
CA GLU A 76 8.77 -3.89 1.14
C GLU A 76 7.50 -3.15 0.69
N VAL A 77 7.02 -2.21 1.52
CA VAL A 77 5.89 -1.32 1.18
C VAL A 77 6.24 -0.42 0.00
N TRP A 78 7.47 0.09 -0.06
CA TRP A 78 7.95 0.85 -1.21
C TRP A 78 8.02 0.01 -2.49
N GLN A 79 8.53 -1.23 -2.38
CA GLN A 79 8.74 -2.15 -3.50
C GLN A 79 7.46 -2.83 -3.98
N TYR A 80 6.36 -2.76 -3.21
CA TYR A 80 5.09 -3.39 -3.53
C TYR A 80 4.56 -2.99 -4.91
N ARG A 81 4.14 -4.00 -5.69
CA ARG A 81 3.73 -3.86 -7.09
C ARG A 81 2.36 -4.45 -7.34
N ILE A 82 1.58 -3.77 -8.18
CA ILE A 82 0.39 -4.32 -8.83
C ILE A 82 0.64 -4.30 -10.32
N GLY A 83 0.79 -5.50 -10.90
CA GLY A 83 1.28 -5.66 -12.26
C GLY A 83 2.67 -5.03 -12.45
N ALA A 84 2.86 -4.25 -13.52
CA ALA A 84 4.14 -3.59 -13.79
C ALA A 84 4.42 -2.36 -12.90
N TYR A 85 3.45 -1.90 -12.10
CA TYR A 85 3.53 -0.65 -11.38
C TYR A 85 3.92 -0.83 -9.93
N GLN A 86 5.00 -0.17 -9.53
CA GLN A 86 5.32 0.07 -8.13
C GLN A 86 4.41 1.20 -7.61
N VAL A 87 3.47 0.86 -6.74
CA VAL A 87 2.24 1.64 -6.51
C VAL A 87 2.57 3.04 -5.97
N LEU A 88 3.37 3.10 -4.91
CA LEU A 88 3.76 4.35 -4.26
C LEU A 88 4.65 5.23 -5.15
N GLU A 89 5.55 4.63 -5.92
CA GLU A 89 6.41 5.38 -6.83
C GLU A 89 5.59 6.00 -7.96
N LYS A 90 4.70 5.20 -8.57
CA LYS A 90 3.85 5.63 -9.69
C LYS A 90 2.99 6.84 -9.30
N TYR A 91 2.37 6.80 -8.12
CA TYR A 91 1.53 7.90 -7.62
C TYR A 91 2.27 9.24 -7.61
N LEU A 92 3.51 9.27 -7.12
CA LEU A 92 4.31 10.49 -7.06
C LEU A 92 4.90 10.86 -8.43
N LYS A 93 5.30 9.87 -9.25
CA LYS A 93 5.81 10.13 -10.61
C LYS A 93 4.77 10.82 -11.49
N ASP A 94 3.51 10.44 -11.38
CA ASP A 94 2.39 11.08 -12.10
C ASP A 94 2.11 12.51 -11.63
N ARG A 95 2.72 12.91 -10.49
CA ARG A 95 2.62 14.22 -9.86
C ARG A 95 3.86 15.08 -10.04
N ARG A 96 4.85 14.63 -10.83
CA ARG A 96 6.06 15.43 -11.11
C ARG A 96 5.73 16.83 -11.60
N LYS A 97 6.49 17.80 -11.11
CA LYS A 97 6.35 19.25 -11.35
C LYS A 97 5.04 19.87 -10.85
N ARG A 98 4.21 19.12 -10.12
CA ARG A 98 2.99 19.63 -9.48
C ARG A 98 3.19 19.75 -7.97
N LYS A 99 2.43 20.65 -7.38
CA LYS A 99 2.30 20.80 -5.93
C LYS A 99 1.28 19.80 -5.39
N LEU A 100 1.65 19.02 -4.38
CA LEU A 100 0.71 18.15 -3.67
C LEU A 100 -0.21 18.98 -2.79
N SER A 101 -1.52 18.71 -2.88
CA SER A 101 -2.49 19.20 -1.91
C SER A 101 -2.35 18.47 -0.57
N LEU A 102 -2.95 19.03 0.50
CA LEU A 102 -3.04 18.33 1.78
C LEU A 102 -3.77 16.98 1.64
N ASP A 103 -4.82 16.94 0.84
CA ASP A 103 -5.57 15.71 0.56
C ASP A 103 -4.70 14.68 -0.16
N GLU A 104 -3.86 15.07 -1.12
CA GLU A 104 -2.95 14.15 -1.80
C GLU A 104 -1.84 13.64 -0.86
N ILE A 105 -1.33 14.47 0.03
CA ILE A 105 -0.35 14.06 1.06
C ILE A 105 -1.00 13.04 2.00
N ASN A 106 -2.20 13.32 2.50
CA ASN A 106 -2.92 12.40 3.39
C ASN A 106 -3.32 11.12 2.68
N HIS A 107 -3.76 11.22 1.42
CA HIS A 107 -4.09 10.06 0.60
C HIS A 107 -2.87 9.17 0.38
N TYR A 108 -1.70 9.74 0.09
CA TYR A 108 -0.46 8.97 -0.05
C TYR A 108 -0.08 8.22 1.23
N LYS A 109 -0.22 8.86 2.40
CA LYS A 109 -0.03 8.21 3.70
C LYS A 109 -1.00 7.05 3.94
N LYS A 110 -2.27 7.22 3.56
CA LYS A 110 -3.29 6.15 3.64
C LYS A 110 -2.98 5.01 2.67
N MET A 111 -2.54 5.31 1.44
CA MET A 111 -2.14 4.29 0.48
C MET A 111 -0.96 3.45 0.99
N ALA A 112 0.06 4.07 1.56
CA ALA A 112 1.19 3.34 2.12
C ALA A 112 0.77 2.42 3.27
N LYS A 113 -0.12 2.89 4.15
CA LYS A 113 -0.71 2.07 5.22
C LYS A 113 -1.56 0.92 4.66
N ALA A 114 -2.38 1.19 3.64
CA ALA A 114 -3.20 0.18 3.00
C ALA A 114 -2.35 -0.94 2.38
N ILE A 115 -1.23 -0.59 1.73
CA ILE A 115 -0.28 -1.58 1.18
C ILE A 115 0.32 -2.45 2.28
N GLU A 116 0.82 -1.85 3.36
CA GLU A 116 1.36 -2.58 4.51
C GLU A 116 0.34 -3.59 5.07
N MET A 117 -0.91 -3.15 5.23
CA MET A 117 -1.99 -4.01 5.70
C MET A 117 -2.39 -5.08 4.69
N THR A 118 -2.40 -4.76 3.40
CA THR A 118 -2.67 -5.69 2.30
C THR A 118 -1.69 -6.85 2.36
N MET A 119 -0.38 -6.58 2.50
CA MET A 119 0.64 -7.64 2.62
C MET A 119 0.36 -8.60 3.79
N GLY A 120 -0.11 -8.07 4.93
CA GLY A 120 -0.50 -8.90 6.08
C GLY A 120 -1.78 -9.71 5.85
N VAL A 121 -2.71 -9.21 5.03
CA VAL A 121 -3.91 -9.97 4.64
C VAL A 121 -3.56 -11.05 3.61
N GLU A 122 -2.71 -10.74 2.63
CA GLU A 122 -2.19 -11.69 1.64
C GLU A 122 -1.47 -12.85 2.32
N SER A 123 -0.62 -12.57 3.30
CA SER A 123 0.06 -13.62 4.10
C SER A 123 -0.93 -14.58 4.76
N LYS A 124 -2.04 -14.06 5.32
CA LYS A 124 -3.10 -14.91 5.93
C LYS A 124 -3.87 -15.72 4.89
N ILE A 125 -4.03 -15.19 3.68
CA ILE A 125 -4.66 -15.95 2.59
C ILE A 125 -3.72 -17.09 2.18
N ASP A 126 -2.42 -16.83 2.04
CA ASP A 126 -1.41 -17.84 1.70
C ASP A 126 -1.35 -18.94 2.77
N GLU A 127 -1.40 -18.59 4.06
CA GLU A 127 -1.49 -19.56 5.16
C GLU A 127 -2.71 -20.50 4.98
N ILE A 128 -3.91 -19.95 4.75
CA ILE A 128 -5.11 -20.76 4.53
C ILE A 128 -4.97 -21.68 3.32
N TYR A 129 -4.40 -21.20 2.21
CA TYR A 129 -4.21 -22.05 1.04
C TYR A 129 -3.12 -23.11 1.24
N SER A 130 -2.09 -22.83 2.05
CA SER A 130 -1.05 -23.81 2.38
C SER A 130 -1.58 -24.99 3.20
N GLU A 131 -2.64 -24.78 3.99
CA GLU A 131 -3.34 -25.83 4.76
C GLU A 131 -4.31 -26.67 3.89
N VAL A 132 -4.72 -26.15 2.73
CA VAL A 132 -5.72 -26.76 1.84
C VAL A 132 -5.09 -27.52 0.68
N ILE A 133 -3.99 -26.99 0.14
CA ILE A 133 -3.31 -27.53 -1.04
C ILE A 133 -2.01 -28.19 -0.58
N TRP A 134 -2.08 -29.24 0.26
CA TRP A 134 -1.12 -30.36 0.40
C TRP A 134 -1.69 -31.38 1.39
#